data_AF-A0A8J6Y2E4-F1
#
_entry.id   AF-A0A8J6Y2E4-F1
#
_cell.length_a   1.000
_cell.length_b   1.000
_cell.length_c   1.000
_cell.angle_alpha   90.00
_cell.angle_beta   90.00
_cell.angle_gamma   90.00
#
_symmetry.space_group_name_H-M   'P 1'
#
loop_
_entity.id
_entity.type
_entity.pdbx_description
1 polymer ?
#
loop_
_entity_poly.entity_id
_entity_poly.type
_entity_poly.pdbx_seq_one_letter_code
_entity_poly.pdbx_strand_id
1 'polypeptide(L)'
;QETDAVLSLLDVEPDVVSRSAAVELNGLGVRRIVEKPRQEEVPSNTVSLPHYVFSPQVLDFLSEVQPSPRGEFEIQDAIQAMIDGGGRVVGVRAGSRVQVSSPEDLLVLTRTLLRDTSESGHIDPGRVGRGTELIEPLRVDDGVLIGDGCEIGPEVYLESGCRIGHGAVVRGAIVFRGGRVADGETIEDRVIT
;
A
#
# COMPACT_ATOMS: atom_id res chain seq x y z
N GLN A 1 9.54 23.53 23.76
CA GLN A 1 10.75 23.56 22.90
C GLN A 1 10.28 23.19 21.51
N GLU A 2 10.72 23.93 20.51
CA GLU A 2 10.34 23.76 19.11
C GLU A 2 10.97 22.46 18.56
N THR A 3 10.25 21.77 17.69
CA THR A 3 10.63 20.47 17.12
C THR A 3 10.92 20.66 15.64
N ASP A 4 12.05 20.16 15.16
CA ASP A 4 12.51 20.38 13.79
C ASP A 4 11.95 19.34 12.83
N ALA A 5 11.70 18.13 13.31
CA ALA A 5 11.04 17.09 12.53
C ALA A 5 10.17 16.16 13.38
N VAL A 6 9.06 15.70 12.80
CA VAL A 6 8.21 14.64 13.33
C VAL A 6 8.17 13.50 12.31
N LEU A 7 8.50 12.29 12.77
CA LEU A 7 8.44 11.06 11.98
C LEU A 7 7.25 10.21 12.42
N SER A 8 6.51 9.66 11.46
CA SER A 8 5.55 8.59 11.75
C SER A 8 6.30 7.26 11.88
N LEU A 9 6.05 6.51 12.95
CA LEU A 9 6.78 5.28 13.29
C LEU A 9 5.85 4.08 13.39
N LEU A 10 6.35 2.89 13.04
CA LEU A 10 5.63 1.63 13.17
C LEU A 10 6.57 0.56 13.74
N ASP A 11 6.08 -0.28 14.65
CA ASP A 11 6.79 -1.50 15.05
C ASP A 11 6.47 -2.60 14.04
N VAL A 12 7.52 -3.28 13.58
CA VAL A 12 7.42 -4.30 12.54
C VAL A 12 8.17 -5.56 12.94
N GLU A 13 7.84 -6.66 12.27
CA GLU A 13 8.61 -7.89 12.40
C GLU A 13 10.05 -7.71 11.86
N PRO A 14 11.05 -8.43 12.41
CA PRO A 14 12.45 -8.22 12.07
C PRO A 14 12.80 -8.32 10.58
N ASP A 15 12.08 -9.14 9.82
CA ASP A 15 12.29 -9.35 8.38
C ASP A 15 11.95 -8.11 7.53
N VAL A 16 11.05 -7.26 8.03
CA VAL A 16 10.63 -6.01 7.36
C VAL A 16 11.65 -4.88 7.55
N VAL A 17 12.42 -4.90 8.64
CA VAL A 17 13.34 -3.81 9.02
C VAL A 17 14.38 -3.56 7.94
N SER A 18 14.95 -4.62 7.36
CA SER A 18 15.96 -4.54 6.30
C SER A 18 15.49 -3.83 5.01
N ARG A 19 14.17 -3.65 4.86
CA ARG A 19 13.53 -3.03 3.68
C ARG A 19 13.04 -1.61 3.96
N SER A 20 13.26 -1.09 5.16
CA SER A 20 12.68 0.15 5.66
C SER A 20 13.72 1.01 6.40
N ALA A 21 13.32 2.22 6.77
CA ALA A 21 14.14 3.12 7.58
C ALA A 21 14.05 2.74 9.06
N ALA A 22 15.05 2.05 9.61
CA ALA A 22 15.05 1.65 11.02
C ALA A 22 15.44 2.81 11.93
N VAL A 23 14.80 2.91 13.09
CA VAL A 23 14.91 4.06 14.00
C VAL A 23 15.33 3.63 15.39
N GLU A 24 16.21 4.41 16.02
CA GLU A 24 16.53 4.31 17.44
C GLU A 24 15.88 5.46 18.22
N LEU A 25 15.21 5.14 19.33
CA LEU A 25 14.49 6.11 20.14
C LEU A 25 15.14 6.35 21.50
N ASN A 26 15.01 7.59 21.99
CA ASN A 26 15.25 7.98 23.36
C ASN A 26 14.02 8.77 23.87
N GLY A 27 13.10 8.06 24.54
CA GLY A 27 11.77 8.58 24.82
C GLY A 27 11.01 8.84 23.51
N LEU A 28 10.56 10.08 23.31
CA LEU A 28 9.97 10.51 22.03
C LEU A 28 11.02 10.97 21.00
N GLY A 29 12.26 11.21 21.43
CA GLY A 29 13.32 11.69 20.54
C GLY A 29 13.86 10.57 19.66
N VAL A 30 14.15 10.89 18.41
CA VAL A 30 14.84 9.99 17.49
C VAL A 30 16.35 10.25 17.59
N ARG A 31 17.10 9.23 18.00
CA ARG A 31 18.56 9.31 18.18
C ARG A 31 19.31 8.93 16.92
N ARG A 32 18.74 8.03 16.13
CA ARG A 32 19.37 7.49 14.91
C ARG A 32 18.30 6.99 13.95
N ILE A 33 18.53 7.18 12.65
CA ILE A 33 17.74 6.60 11.57
C ILE A 33 18.70 6.03 10.52
N VAL A 34 18.39 4.85 9.98
CA VAL A 34 19.20 4.20 8.95
C VAL A 34 18.27 3.61 7.89
N GLU A 35 18.43 4.02 6.63
CA GLU A 35 17.66 3.45 5.51
C GLU A 35 18.18 2.06 5.16
N LYS A 36 17.29 1.05 5.16
CA LYS A 36 17.58 -0.34 4.76
C LYS A 36 18.89 -0.85 5.38
N PRO A 37 18.98 -0.87 6.72
CA PRO A 37 20.21 -1.23 7.43
C PRO A 37 20.61 -2.67 7.11
N ARG A 38 21.93 -2.93 7.12
CA ARG A 38 22.42 -4.30 7.24
C ARG A 38 22.09 -4.86 8.62
N GLN A 39 22.16 -6.18 8.77
CA GLN A 39 21.79 -6.85 10.02
C GLN A 39 22.53 -6.29 11.25
N GLU A 40 23.81 -5.96 11.09
CA GLU A 40 24.67 -5.37 12.12
C GLU A 40 24.38 -3.89 12.42
N GLU A 41 23.63 -3.21 11.54
CA GLU A 41 23.28 -1.79 11.65
C GLU A 41 21.87 -1.57 12.23
N VAL A 42 21.07 -2.64 12.36
CA VAL A 42 19.68 -2.58 12.85
C VAL A 42 19.66 -2.01 14.29
N PRO A 43 19.11 -0.79 14.49
CA PRO A 43 19.05 -0.18 15.81
C PRO A 43 17.88 -0.72 16.65
N SER A 44 16.77 -1.09 16.00
CA SER A 44 15.56 -1.61 16.65
C SER A 44 14.59 -2.21 15.61
N ASN A 45 13.46 -2.76 16.08
CA ASN A 45 12.34 -3.19 15.24
C ASN A 45 11.31 -2.07 14.97
N THR A 46 11.65 -0.82 15.27
CA THR A 46 10.84 0.36 14.93
C THR A 46 11.34 0.95 13.62
N VAL A 47 10.42 1.19 12.68
CA VAL A 47 10.73 1.82 11.39
C VAL A 47 10.00 3.15 11.23
N SER A 48 10.61 4.06 10.47
CA SER A 48 9.97 5.28 10.01
C SER A 48 9.17 5.02 8.74
N LEU A 49 7.95 5.56 8.71
CA LEU A 49 7.10 5.61 7.53
C LEU A 49 7.42 6.89 6.73
N PRO A 50 7.13 6.93 5.41
CA PRO A 50 7.33 8.10 4.56
C PRO A 50 6.27 9.18 4.80
N HIS A 51 6.07 9.56 6.05
CA HIS A 51 5.12 10.59 6.47
C HIS A 51 5.76 11.42 7.58
N TYR A 52 6.11 12.63 7.20
CA TYR A 52 6.98 13.51 7.96
C TYR A 52 6.40 14.91 8.04
N VAL A 53 6.70 15.61 9.13
CA VAL A 53 6.53 17.07 9.23
C VAL A 53 7.90 17.66 9.53
N PHE A 54 8.33 18.63 8.73
CA PHE A 54 9.64 19.27 8.88
C PHE A 54 9.51 20.78 9.07
N SER A 55 10.41 21.36 9.86
CA SER A 55 10.73 22.78 9.76
C SER A 55 11.49 23.05 8.45
N PRO A 56 11.52 24.31 7.96
CA PRO A 56 12.27 24.66 6.73
C PRO A 56 13.77 24.34 6.80
N GLN A 57 14.33 24.19 8.01
CA GLN A 57 15.75 23.86 8.22
C GLN A 57 16.16 22.52 7.57
N VAL A 58 15.21 21.62 7.30
CA VAL A 58 15.50 20.37 6.57
C VAL A 58 16.14 20.60 5.20
N LEU A 59 15.85 21.75 4.57
CA LEU A 59 16.37 22.08 3.24
C LEU A 59 17.90 22.22 3.24
N ASP A 60 18.49 22.69 4.34
CA ASP A 60 19.94 22.83 4.47
C ASP A 60 20.60 21.44 4.41
N PHE A 61 20.06 20.47 5.16
CA PHE A 61 20.56 19.09 5.20
C PHE A 61 20.29 18.32 3.91
N LEU A 62 19.14 18.54 3.27
CA LEU A 62 18.81 17.90 1.98
C LEU A 62 19.81 18.26 0.88
N SER A 63 20.36 19.48 0.92
CA SER A 63 21.33 19.94 -0.08
C SER A 63 22.69 19.22 -0.02
N GLU A 64 22.99 18.57 1.11
CA GLU A 64 24.26 17.89 1.37
C GLU A 64 24.20 16.37 1.13
N VAL A 65 23.00 15.80 1.00
CA VAL A 65 22.79 14.35 0.81
C VAL A 65 23.52 13.88 -0.45
N GLN A 66 24.31 12.83 -0.30
CA GLN A 66 24.98 12.17 -1.41
C GLN A 66 24.15 10.98 -1.90
N PRO A 67 24.26 10.60 -3.18
CA PRO A 67 23.61 9.39 -3.66
C PRO A 67 24.07 8.16 -2.88
N SER A 68 23.11 7.33 -2.48
CA SER A 68 23.36 6.02 -1.88
C SER A 68 24.06 5.08 -2.88
N PRO A 69 24.52 3.89 -2.47
CA PRO A 69 25.04 2.89 -3.42
C PRO A 69 24.06 2.49 -4.53
N ARG A 70 22.76 2.80 -4.37
CA ARG A 70 21.71 2.62 -5.39
C ARG A 70 21.60 3.78 -6.38
N GLY A 71 22.29 4.89 -6.12
CA GLY A 71 22.16 6.14 -6.87
C GLY A 71 20.97 7.00 -6.45
N GLU A 72 20.35 6.72 -5.30
CA GLU A 72 19.18 7.43 -4.79
C GLU A 72 19.58 8.44 -3.71
N PHE A 73 18.88 9.58 -3.64
CA PHE A 73 19.04 10.53 -2.54
C PHE A 73 18.04 10.18 -1.44
N GLU A 74 18.53 9.70 -0.30
CA GLU A 74 17.69 9.22 0.79
C GLU A 74 17.33 10.35 1.75
N ILE A 75 16.04 10.56 2.02
CA ILE A 75 15.59 11.56 3.01
C ILE A 75 16.08 11.21 4.43
N GLN A 76 16.30 9.93 4.69
CA GLN A 76 16.82 9.36 5.93
C GLN A 76 18.23 9.89 6.22
N ASP A 77 19.05 10.09 5.20
CA ASP A 77 20.39 10.64 5.35
C ASP A 77 20.33 12.12 5.75
N ALA A 78 19.38 12.89 5.19
CA ALA A 78 19.13 14.27 5.63
C ALA A 78 18.59 14.34 7.07
N ILE A 79 17.69 13.43 7.44
CA ILE A 79 17.16 13.35 8.82
C ILE A 79 18.30 12.99 9.79
N GLN A 80 19.16 12.04 9.42
CA GLN A 80 20.32 11.67 10.24
C GLN A 80 21.30 12.84 10.38
N ALA A 81 21.62 13.54 9.28
CA ALA A 81 22.46 14.74 9.32
C ALA A 81 21.86 15.85 10.19
N MET A 82 20.53 16.03 10.17
CA MET A 82 19.83 16.96 11.06
C MET A 82 20.00 16.57 12.54
N ILE A 83 19.86 15.28 12.86
CA ILE A 83 20.08 14.77 14.22
C ILE A 83 21.52 15.01 14.67
N ASP A 84 22.49 14.70 13.80
CA ASP A 84 23.92 14.88 14.08
C ASP A 84 24.29 16.37 14.23
N GLY A 85 23.59 17.25 13.51
CA GLY A 85 23.67 18.70 13.64
C GLY A 85 22.99 19.28 14.89
N GLY A 86 22.40 18.43 15.76
CA GLY A 86 21.74 18.83 17.00
C GLY A 86 20.27 19.22 16.84
N GLY A 87 19.68 18.98 15.67
CA GLY A 87 18.25 19.17 15.41
C GLY A 87 17.38 18.21 16.22
N ARG A 88 16.20 18.67 16.63
CA ARG A 88 15.26 17.91 17.45
C ARG A 88 14.27 17.16 16.56
N VAL A 89 14.51 15.87 16.40
CA VAL A 89 13.61 14.94 15.70
C VAL A 89 12.82 14.10 16.70
N VAL A 90 11.50 13.99 16.53
CA VAL A 90 10.63 13.17 17.39
C VAL A 90 9.83 12.14 16.59
N GLY A 91 9.51 11.03 17.24
CA GLY A 91 8.73 9.93 16.68
C GLY A 91 7.32 9.89 17.24
N VAL A 92 6.33 9.67 16.36
CA VAL A 92 4.93 9.43 16.72
C VAL A 92 4.49 8.08 16.16
N ARG A 93 3.88 7.23 17.00
CA ARG A 93 3.41 5.92 16.58
C ARG A 93 2.19 6.03 15.67
N ALA A 94 2.28 5.45 14.48
CA ALA A 94 1.15 5.26 13.58
C ALA A 94 0.35 4.01 13.99
N GLY A 95 -0.95 3.99 13.69
CA GLY A 95 -1.82 2.86 14.00
C GLY A 95 -1.57 1.66 13.09
N SER A 96 -1.54 1.87 11.78
CA SER A 96 -1.29 0.82 10.79
C SER A 96 -0.74 1.42 9.49
N ARG A 97 -0.20 0.55 8.64
CA ARG A 97 0.18 0.87 7.26
C ARG A 97 -0.24 -0.28 6.36
N VAL A 98 -0.93 0.04 5.28
CA VAL A 98 -1.09 -0.86 4.13
C VAL A 98 -0.02 -0.49 3.11
N GLN A 99 0.78 -1.46 2.72
CA GLN A 99 1.73 -1.30 1.62
C GLN A 99 1.15 -1.96 0.37
N VAL A 100 1.12 -1.22 -0.73
CA VAL A 100 0.68 -1.72 -2.03
C VAL A 100 1.81 -1.48 -3.01
N SER A 101 2.61 -2.51 -3.25
CA SER A 101 3.81 -2.46 -4.09
C SER A 101 3.82 -3.52 -5.19
N SER A 102 2.92 -4.51 -5.13
CA SER A 102 2.75 -5.52 -6.16
C SER A 102 1.27 -5.80 -6.46
N PRO A 103 0.95 -6.48 -7.58
CA PRO A 103 -0.41 -6.95 -7.85
C PRO A 103 -0.97 -7.86 -6.75
N GLU A 104 -0.15 -8.67 -6.11
CA GLU A 104 -0.56 -9.53 -5.00
C GLU A 104 -0.98 -8.71 -3.77
N ASP A 105 -0.28 -7.61 -3.48
CA ASP A 105 -0.67 -6.67 -2.43
C ASP A 105 -2.06 -6.08 -2.70
N LEU A 106 -2.40 -5.78 -3.97
CA LEU A 106 -3.73 -5.31 -4.37
C LEU A 106 -4.81 -6.37 -4.12
N LEU A 107 -4.53 -7.64 -4.40
CA LEU A 107 -5.47 -8.73 -4.15
C LEU A 107 -5.72 -8.89 -2.64
N VAL A 108 -4.67 -8.87 -1.82
CA VAL A 108 -4.79 -8.93 -0.37
C VAL A 108 -5.61 -7.75 0.15
N LEU A 109 -5.29 -6.53 -0.27
CA LEU A 109 -6.02 -5.33 0.13
C LEU A 109 -7.50 -5.42 -0.26
N THR A 110 -7.78 -5.81 -1.51
CA THR A 110 -9.15 -5.93 -2.01
C THR A 110 -9.94 -6.94 -1.20
N ARG A 111 -9.37 -8.11 -0.91
CA ARG A 111 -10.00 -9.12 -0.03
C ARG A 111 -10.28 -8.57 1.36
N THR A 112 -9.35 -7.83 1.95
CA THR A 112 -9.55 -7.19 3.26
C THR A 112 -10.70 -6.19 3.22
N LEU A 113 -10.74 -5.31 2.22
CA LEU A 113 -11.79 -4.30 2.08
C LEU A 113 -13.16 -4.92 1.78
N LEU A 114 -13.21 -5.94 0.90
CA LEU A 114 -14.44 -6.65 0.57
C LEU A 114 -15.04 -7.42 1.75
N ARG A 115 -14.20 -7.90 2.67
CA ARG A 115 -14.64 -8.61 3.89
C ARG A 115 -15.01 -7.66 5.03
N ASP A 116 -14.55 -6.42 5.00
CA ASP A 116 -14.95 -5.39 5.96
C ASP A 116 -16.34 -4.87 5.60
N THR A 117 -17.37 -5.45 6.22
CA THR A 117 -18.81 -5.24 5.94
C THR A 117 -19.32 -3.81 6.20
N SER A 118 -18.45 -2.90 6.66
CA SER A 118 -18.77 -1.50 6.93
C SER A 118 -19.16 -0.73 5.65
N GLU A 119 -18.64 -1.17 4.51
CA GLU A 119 -18.99 -0.68 3.16
C GLU A 119 -19.64 -1.84 2.40
N SER A 120 -20.92 -2.11 2.66
CA SER A 120 -21.67 -3.21 2.05
C SER A 120 -21.44 -3.26 0.54
N GLY A 121 -21.14 -4.44 -0.01
CA GLY A 121 -20.78 -4.69 -1.40
C GLY A 121 -21.70 -3.96 -2.37
N HIS A 122 -21.28 -2.78 -2.82
CA HIS A 122 -22.04 -2.02 -3.79
C HIS A 122 -21.92 -2.72 -5.14
N ILE A 123 -23.07 -3.18 -5.60
CA ILE A 123 -23.26 -3.86 -6.87
C ILE A 123 -24.19 -2.96 -7.68
N ASP A 124 -23.62 -2.13 -8.55
CA ASP A 124 -24.38 -1.30 -9.48
C ASP A 124 -23.98 -1.62 -10.93
N PRO A 125 -24.16 -2.85 -11.42
CA PRO A 125 -23.77 -3.20 -12.77
C PRO A 125 -24.67 -2.50 -13.78
N GLY A 126 -24.08 -1.90 -14.82
CA GLY A 126 -24.83 -1.38 -15.95
C GLY A 126 -25.63 -2.48 -16.69
N ARG A 127 -25.12 -3.72 -16.70
CA ARG A 127 -25.85 -4.91 -17.15
C ARG A 127 -25.29 -6.19 -16.53
N VAL A 128 -26.19 -7.09 -16.11
CA VAL A 128 -25.87 -8.49 -15.81
C VAL A 128 -26.65 -9.40 -16.76
N GLY A 129 -25.96 -10.31 -17.41
CA GLY A 129 -26.56 -11.29 -18.31
C GLY A 129 -27.40 -12.35 -17.60
N ARG A 130 -28.21 -13.07 -18.38
CA ARG A 130 -29.11 -14.11 -17.87
C ARG A 130 -28.31 -15.30 -17.36
N GLY A 131 -28.76 -15.91 -16.26
CA GLY A 131 -28.13 -17.10 -15.70
C GLY A 131 -26.74 -16.84 -15.10
N THR A 132 -26.37 -15.57 -14.89
CA THR A 132 -25.13 -15.19 -14.23
C THR A 132 -25.30 -15.20 -12.72
N GLU A 133 -24.33 -15.78 -12.02
CA GLU A 133 -24.27 -15.85 -10.56
C GLU A 133 -23.25 -14.84 -10.02
N LEU A 134 -23.67 -14.06 -9.02
CA LEU A 134 -22.84 -13.10 -8.31
C LEU A 134 -22.66 -13.59 -6.87
N ILE A 135 -21.41 -13.83 -6.46
CA ILE A 135 -21.06 -14.50 -5.21
C ILE A 135 -20.31 -13.50 -4.32
N GLU A 136 -20.86 -13.22 -3.13
CA GLU A 136 -20.23 -12.32 -2.16
C GLU A 136 -19.03 -12.95 -1.44
N PRO A 137 -18.07 -12.13 -0.96
CA PRO A 137 -18.05 -10.68 -1.05
C PRO A 137 -17.61 -10.21 -2.46
N LEU A 138 -18.33 -9.25 -3.01
CA LEU A 138 -18.18 -8.79 -4.39
C LEU A 138 -18.46 -7.29 -4.46
N ARG A 139 -17.66 -6.57 -5.25
CA ARG A 139 -17.89 -5.15 -5.56
C ARG A 139 -17.91 -4.97 -7.07
N VAL A 140 -18.99 -4.38 -7.57
CA VAL A 140 -19.16 -4.06 -8.99
C VAL A 140 -19.58 -2.61 -9.11
N ASP A 141 -18.76 -1.81 -9.78
CA ASP A 141 -19.04 -0.40 -10.03
C ASP A 141 -20.04 -0.16 -11.17
N ASP A 142 -20.56 1.07 -11.22
CA ASP A 142 -21.46 1.53 -12.29
C ASP A 142 -20.90 1.29 -13.70
N GLY A 143 -21.78 0.89 -14.60
CA GLY A 143 -21.47 0.71 -16.02
C GLY A 143 -20.68 -0.56 -16.37
N VAL A 144 -20.43 -1.46 -15.42
CA VAL A 144 -19.86 -2.78 -15.74
C VAL A 144 -20.86 -3.62 -16.53
N LEU A 145 -20.38 -4.27 -17.61
CA LEU A 145 -21.18 -5.15 -18.46
C LEU A 145 -20.76 -6.61 -18.26
N ILE A 146 -21.65 -7.43 -17.72
CA ILE A 146 -21.43 -8.85 -17.49
C ILE A 146 -22.28 -9.67 -18.46
N GLY A 147 -21.64 -10.62 -19.16
CA GLY A 147 -22.26 -11.55 -20.08
C GLY A 147 -23.25 -12.51 -19.41
N ASP A 148 -23.87 -13.36 -20.23
CA ASP A 148 -24.79 -14.41 -19.78
C ASP A 148 -24.01 -15.63 -19.26
N GLY A 149 -24.56 -16.32 -18.25
CA GLY A 149 -24.02 -17.57 -17.72
C GLY A 149 -22.66 -17.46 -17.01
N CYS A 150 -22.31 -16.28 -16.49
CA CYS A 150 -21.04 -16.09 -15.78
C CYS A 150 -21.12 -16.52 -14.30
N GLU A 151 -19.98 -16.78 -13.69
CA GLU A 151 -19.84 -16.91 -12.23
C GLU A 151 -18.82 -15.88 -11.73
N ILE A 152 -19.27 -14.90 -10.95
CA ILE A 152 -18.44 -13.76 -10.53
C ILE A 152 -18.38 -13.69 -9.01
N GLY A 153 -17.18 -13.82 -8.46
CA GLY A 153 -16.93 -13.89 -7.03
C GLY A 153 -16.65 -15.32 -6.54
N PRO A 154 -16.31 -15.48 -5.25
CA PRO A 154 -16.13 -14.43 -4.25
C PRO A 154 -14.84 -13.63 -4.46
N GLU A 155 -14.70 -12.54 -3.71
CA GLU A 155 -13.49 -11.71 -3.62
C GLU A 155 -13.11 -11.03 -4.93
N VAL A 156 -14.12 -10.53 -5.64
CA VAL A 156 -13.92 -9.86 -6.93
C VAL A 156 -14.23 -8.37 -6.82
N TYR A 157 -13.41 -7.56 -7.48
CA TYR A 157 -13.68 -6.15 -7.72
C TYR A 157 -13.68 -5.86 -9.22
N LEU A 158 -14.80 -5.35 -9.73
CA LEU A 158 -14.95 -4.89 -11.11
C LEU A 158 -15.12 -3.37 -11.12
N GLU A 159 -14.14 -2.65 -11.66
CA GLU A 159 -14.19 -1.19 -11.82
C GLU A 159 -15.08 -0.78 -13.01
N SER A 160 -15.62 0.44 -12.98
CA SER A 160 -16.42 1.00 -14.07
C SER A 160 -15.78 0.84 -15.44
N GLY A 161 -16.60 0.47 -16.44
CA GLY A 161 -16.19 0.33 -17.84
C GLY A 161 -15.59 -1.02 -18.22
N CYS A 162 -15.45 -1.96 -17.28
CA CYS A 162 -15.04 -3.33 -17.55
C CYS A 162 -16.11 -4.12 -18.29
N ARG A 163 -15.67 -5.13 -19.06
CA ARG A 163 -16.57 -6.05 -19.78
C ARG A 163 -16.20 -7.50 -19.53
N ILE A 164 -17.16 -8.28 -19.09
CA ILE A 164 -17.00 -9.71 -18.83
C ILE A 164 -17.76 -10.49 -19.90
N GLY A 165 -17.06 -11.35 -20.61
CA GLY A 165 -17.62 -12.21 -21.66
C GLY A 165 -18.59 -13.26 -21.12
N HIS A 166 -19.38 -13.83 -22.02
CA HIS A 166 -20.37 -14.87 -21.70
C HIS A 166 -19.69 -16.12 -21.13
N GLY A 167 -20.26 -16.74 -20.10
CA GLY A 167 -19.73 -17.98 -19.52
C GLY A 167 -18.40 -17.83 -18.78
N ALA A 168 -17.93 -16.59 -18.54
CA ALA A 168 -16.70 -16.35 -17.82
C ALA A 168 -16.83 -16.67 -16.32
N VAL A 169 -15.71 -17.09 -15.72
CA VAL A 169 -15.61 -17.41 -14.30
C VAL A 169 -14.51 -16.54 -13.70
N VAL A 170 -14.84 -15.71 -12.71
CA VAL A 170 -13.92 -14.75 -12.11
C VAL A 170 -13.95 -14.90 -10.59
N ARG A 171 -12.82 -15.23 -9.96
CA ARG A 171 -12.70 -15.42 -8.50
C ARG A 171 -11.43 -14.79 -7.95
N GLY A 172 -11.50 -14.15 -6.79
CA GLY A 172 -10.31 -13.59 -6.13
C GLY A 172 -9.55 -12.58 -6.98
N ALA A 173 -10.24 -11.83 -7.85
CA ALA A 173 -9.61 -11.08 -8.93
C ALA A 173 -10.07 -9.63 -8.99
N ILE A 174 -9.23 -8.78 -9.60
CA ILE A 174 -9.53 -7.38 -9.87
C ILE A 174 -9.56 -7.18 -11.38
N VAL A 175 -10.61 -6.52 -11.89
CA VAL A 175 -10.65 -6.06 -13.27
C VAL A 175 -10.77 -4.55 -13.26
N PHE A 176 -9.66 -3.87 -13.57
CA PHE A 176 -9.59 -2.41 -13.63
C PHE A 176 -10.20 -1.85 -14.90
N ARG A 177 -10.52 -0.56 -14.85
CA ARG A 177 -11.23 0.19 -15.89
C ARG A 177 -10.78 -0.15 -17.30
N GLY A 178 -11.74 -0.60 -18.10
CA GLY A 178 -11.52 -0.94 -19.51
C GLY A 178 -11.00 -2.36 -19.73
N GLY A 179 -10.63 -3.07 -18.65
CA GLY A 179 -10.28 -4.47 -18.63
C GLY A 179 -11.39 -5.35 -19.18
N ARG A 180 -10.98 -6.45 -19.81
CA ARG A 180 -11.88 -7.39 -20.48
C ARG A 180 -11.54 -8.81 -20.12
N VAL A 181 -12.57 -9.58 -19.84
CA VAL A 181 -12.50 -11.03 -19.71
C VAL A 181 -13.22 -11.63 -20.92
N ALA A 182 -12.57 -12.55 -21.63
CA ALA A 182 -13.13 -13.17 -22.83
C ALA A 182 -14.26 -14.14 -22.50
N ASP A 183 -15.04 -14.52 -23.52
CA ASP A 183 -16.09 -15.55 -23.38
C ASP A 183 -15.48 -16.88 -22.92
N GLY A 184 -16.06 -17.47 -21.88
CA GLY A 184 -15.64 -18.75 -21.29
C GLY A 184 -14.30 -18.72 -20.55
N GLU A 185 -13.70 -17.55 -20.35
CA GLU A 185 -12.41 -17.43 -19.68
C GLU A 185 -12.55 -17.57 -18.16
N THR A 186 -11.59 -18.28 -17.54
CA THR A 186 -11.46 -18.40 -16.09
C THR A 186 -10.32 -17.53 -15.58
N ILE A 187 -10.63 -16.58 -14.70
CA ILE A 187 -9.68 -15.71 -14.02
C ILE A 187 -9.71 -16.01 -12.53
N GLU A 188 -8.55 -16.37 -11.97
CA GLU A 188 -8.38 -16.63 -10.54
C GLU A 188 -7.14 -15.92 -10.04
N ASP A 189 -7.24 -15.22 -8.90
CA ASP A 189 -6.12 -14.62 -8.16
C ASP A 189 -5.22 -13.72 -9.00
N ARG A 190 -5.84 -12.87 -9.83
CA ARG A 190 -5.14 -12.00 -10.77
C ARG A 190 -5.73 -10.60 -10.85
N VAL A 191 -4.86 -9.68 -11.25
CA VAL A 191 -5.21 -8.31 -11.61
C VAL A 191 -5.23 -8.18 -13.13
N ILE A 192 -6.35 -7.73 -13.68
CA ILE A 192 -6.55 -7.44 -15.10
C ILE A 192 -6.58 -5.93 -15.28
N THR A 193 -5.74 -5.40 -16.17
CA THR A 193 -5.61 -3.98 -16.51
C THR A 193 -6.11 -3.69 -17.91
#